data_AF-A0A9X9X1L2-F1
#
_entry.id   AF-A0A9X9X1L2-F1
#
_cell.length_a   1.000
_cell.length_b   1.000
_cell.length_c   1.000
_cell.angle_alpha   90.00
_cell.angle_beta   90.00
_cell.angle_gamma   90.00
#
_symmetry.space_group_name_H-M   'P 1'
#
loop_
_entity.id
_entity.type
_entity.pdbx_description
1 polymer ?
#
loop_
_entity_poly.entity_id
_entity_poly.type
_entity_poly.pdbx_seq_one_letter_code
_entity_poly.pdbx_strand_id
1 'polypeptide(L)'
;MASPRFILKTDLQGLEPVTVGGAAVLEADARLRALLGAERAALFAEPVVTWGNGRNAGSVSWYAEGAGEPVPLSALPPQRRAAVEQRLQAELAALAPLMADPLLRGALVLAGPDSVLALDDRPLLTGWGLAPPGALRDPAARLQHLRGIYGAALPPGLAAEGAPAAEPPRAAPPPLR
;
A
#
# COMPACT_ATOMS: atom_id res chain seq x y z
N MET A 1 15.09 -19.29 -10.41
CA MET A 1 14.39 -18.21 -9.67
C MET A 1 15.02 -18.15 -8.29
N ALA A 2 15.24 -16.95 -7.75
CA ALA A 2 15.81 -16.85 -6.41
C ALA A 2 14.75 -17.32 -5.40
N SER A 3 15.14 -17.95 -4.30
CA SER A 3 14.17 -18.29 -3.26
C SER A 3 13.81 -17.02 -2.47
N PRO A 4 12.54 -16.82 -2.08
CA PRO A 4 12.17 -15.72 -1.21
C PRO A 4 12.98 -15.76 0.09
N ARG A 5 13.51 -14.61 0.50
CA ARG A 5 14.27 -14.45 1.75
C ARG A 5 13.58 -13.47 2.67
N PHE A 6 13.85 -13.61 3.97
CA PHE A 6 13.39 -12.64 4.96
C PHE A 6 13.92 -11.24 4.64
N ILE A 7 13.02 -10.25 4.67
CA ILE A 7 13.30 -8.83 4.43
C ILE A 7 13.24 -8.08 5.75
N LEU A 8 12.07 -8.07 6.39
CA LEU A 8 11.87 -7.42 7.69
C LEU A 8 10.65 -8.00 8.41
N LYS A 9 10.50 -7.60 9.66
CA LYS A 9 9.32 -7.89 10.48
C LYS A 9 8.61 -6.58 10.83
N THR A 10 7.29 -6.55 10.63
CA THR A 10 6.42 -5.45 11.09
C THR A 10 5.64 -5.92 12.29
N ASP A 11 5.72 -5.19 13.41
CA ASP A 11 4.86 -5.40 14.57
C ASP A 11 3.47 -4.83 14.29
N LEU A 12 2.41 -5.54 14.68
CA LEU A 12 1.02 -5.09 14.47
C LEU A 12 0.50 -4.19 15.58
N GLN A 13 1.26 -3.97 16.65
CA GLN A 13 0.87 -3.06 17.72
C GLN A 13 0.71 -1.65 17.17
N GLY A 14 -0.48 -1.08 17.34
CA GLY A 14 -0.78 0.24 16.80
C GLY A 14 -0.85 0.28 15.28
N LEU A 15 -1.19 -0.84 14.63
CA LEU A 15 -1.61 -0.90 13.23
C LEU A 15 -2.97 -1.58 13.11
N GLU A 16 -3.72 -1.18 12.10
CA GLU A 16 -5.05 -1.69 11.77
C GLU A 16 -4.99 -2.43 10.42
N PRO A 17 -5.42 -3.70 10.35
CA PRO A 17 -5.54 -4.40 9.09
C PRO A 17 -6.62 -3.76 8.20
N VAL A 18 -6.28 -3.52 6.94
CA VAL A 18 -7.26 -3.14 5.93
C VAL A 18 -8.11 -4.36 5.59
N THR A 19 -9.43 -4.21 5.61
CA THR A 19 -10.37 -5.30 5.30
C THR A 19 -11.13 -5.06 4.01
N VAL A 20 -11.30 -6.09 3.19
CA VAL A 20 -12.12 -6.09 1.98
C VAL A 20 -13.07 -7.28 2.03
N GLY A 21 -14.38 -7.02 1.94
CA GLY A 21 -15.38 -8.09 2.03
C GLY A 21 -15.36 -8.86 3.37
N GLY A 22 -14.94 -8.20 4.46
CA GLY A 22 -14.87 -8.79 5.80
C GLY A 22 -13.60 -9.60 6.10
N ALA A 23 -12.69 -9.75 5.13
CA ALA A 23 -11.39 -10.43 5.32
C ALA A 23 -10.24 -9.41 5.32
N ALA A 24 -9.20 -9.69 6.10
CA ALA A 24 -7.98 -8.88 6.10
C ALA A 24 -7.26 -9.04 4.75
N VAL A 25 -6.87 -7.91 4.16
CA VAL A 25 -6.14 -7.90 2.87
C VAL A 25 -4.86 -8.70 2.96
N LEU A 26 -4.15 -8.65 4.10
CA LEU A 26 -2.95 -9.43 4.40
C LEU A 26 -3.10 -10.94 4.17
N GLU A 27 -4.29 -11.50 4.41
CA GLU A 27 -4.55 -12.93 4.24
C GLU A 27 -4.85 -13.31 2.78
N ALA A 28 -5.03 -12.33 1.91
CA ALA A 28 -5.38 -12.51 0.51
C ALA A 28 -4.17 -12.47 -0.44
N ASP A 29 -2.94 -12.72 0.04
CA ASP A 29 -1.70 -12.71 -0.78
C ASP A 29 -1.83 -13.59 -2.04
N ALA A 30 -2.25 -14.85 -1.91
CA ALA A 30 -2.41 -15.74 -3.06
C ALA A 30 -3.39 -15.18 -4.11
N ARG A 31 -4.48 -14.55 -3.67
CA ARG A 31 -5.46 -13.91 -4.56
C ARG A 31 -4.91 -12.63 -5.20
N LEU A 32 -4.16 -11.83 -4.44
CA LEU A 32 -3.49 -10.63 -4.94
C LEU A 32 -2.46 -11.02 -6.02
N ARG A 33 -1.63 -12.05 -5.77
CA ARG A 33 -0.67 -12.58 -6.74
C ARG A 33 -1.36 -13.09 -8.01
N ALA A 34 -2.47 -13.81 -7.88
CA ALA A 34 -3.25 -14.29 -9.02
C ALA A 34 -3.83 -13.13 -9.86
N LEU A 35 -4.30 -12.06 -9.21
CA LEU A 35 -4.79 -10.85 -9.88
C LEU A 35 -3.68 -10.12 -10.65
N LEU A 36 -2.48 -10.03 -10.06
CA LEU A 36 -1.37 -9.24 -10.58
C LEU A 36 -0.55 -9.98 -11.66
N GLY A 37 -0.46 -11.31 -11.56
CA GLY A 37 0.53 -12.09 -12.30
C GLY A 37 1.94 -11.92 -11.73
N ALA A 38 2.84 -12.84 -12.07
CA ALA A 38 4.15 -12.96 -11.42
C ALA A 38 5.01 -11.68 -11.46
N GLU A 39 5.03 -10.99 -12.60
CA GLU A 39 5.85 -9.77 -12.78
C GLU A 39 5.39 -8.63 -11.85
N ARG A 40 4.10 -8.29 -11.87
CA ARG A 40 3.55 -7.19 -11.05
C ARG A 40 3.46 -7.57 -9.57
N ALA A 41 3.27 -8.86 -9.28
CA ALA A 41 3.28 -9.37 -7.91
C ALA A 41 4.65 -9.21 -7.23
N ALA A 42 5.75 -9.16 -7.98
CA ALA A 42 7.09 -8.94 -7.44
C ALA A 42 7.27 -7.57 -6.76
N LEU A 43 6.38 -6.60 -7.04
CA LEU A 43 6.31 -5.33 -6.31
C LEU A 43 5.92 -5.52 -4.84
N PHE A 44 5.20 -6.59 -4.49
CA PHE A 44 4.68 -6.85 -3.16
C PHE A 44 5.49 -7.95 -2.47
N ALA A 45 6.03 -7.64 -1.28
CA ALA A 45 6.63 -8.65 -0.43
C ALA A 45 5.56 -9.66 0.03
N GLU A 46 5.93 -10.94 0.11
CA GLU A 46 5.08 -12.01 0.62
C GLU A 46 4.91 -11.89 2.14
N PRO A 47 3.68 -11.81 2.66
CA PRO A 47 3.41 -11.74 4.09
C PRO A 47 3.31 -13.14 4.69
N VAL A 48 4.00 -13.35 5.81
CA VAL A 48 3.70 -14.43 6.75
C VAL A 48 3.15 -13.80 8.02
N VAL A 49 1.84 -13.91 8.19
CA VAL A 49 1.11 -13.26 9.29
C VAL A 49 1.09 -14.18 10.50
N THR A 50 1.44 -13.63 11.66
CA THR A 50 1.23 -14.25 12.97
C THR A 50 0.31 -13.34 13.77
N TRP A 51 -0.95 -13.74 13.93
CA TRP A 51 -1.92 -12.97 14.70
C TRP A 51 -1.62 -13.02 16.20
N GLY A 52 -1.88 -11.91 16.89
CA GLY A 52 -1.74 -11.82 18.32
C GLY A 52 -2.74 -12.72 19.04
N ASN A 53 -2.38 -13.17 20.25
CA ASN A 53 -3.21 -14.08 21.06
C ASN A 53 -3.69 -13.42 22.36
N GLY A 54 -3.77 -12.09 22.39
CA GLY A 54 -4.11 -11.30 23.58
C GLY A 54 -2.97 -11.15 24.59
N ARG A 55 -1.91 -11.96 24.51
CA ARG A 55 -0.71 -11.87 25.36
C ARG A 55 0.51 -11.33 24.61
N ASN A 56 0.67 -11.75 23.35
CA ASN A 56 1.70 -11.25 22.45
C ASN A 56 1.06 -10.43 21.33
N ALA A 57 1.71 -9.33 20.96
CA ALA A 57 1.35 -8.58 19.77
C ALA A 57 1.52 -9.46 18.53
N GLY A 58 0.63 -9.26 17.55
CA GLY A 58 0.76 -9.91 16.25
C GLY A 58 1.93 -9.30 15.47
N SER A 59 2.36 -9.98 14.41
CA SER A 59 3.40 -9.47 13.53
C SER A 59 3.27 -10.04 12.12
N VAL A 60 3.90 -9.37 11.16
CA VAL A 60 4.05 -9.87 9.79
C VAL A 60 5.53 -9.96 9.47
N SER A 61 5.97 -11.14 9.04
CA SER A 61 7.31 -11.31 8.45
C SER A 61 7.19 -11.19 6.94
N TRP A 62 7.99 -10.33 6.33
CA TRP A 62 7.94 -10.03 4.90
C TRP A 62 9.07 -10.74 4.16
N TYR A 63 8.74 -11.36 3.04
CA TYR A 63 9.69 -12.09 2.20
C TYR A 63 9.68 -11.57 0.77
N ALA A 64 10.83 -11.57 0.10
CA ALA A 64 10.91 -11.24 -1.32
C ALA A 64 12.10 -11.93 -1.98
N GLU A 65 12.07 -12.01 -3.31
CA GLU A 65 13.23 -12.41 -4.10
C GLU A 65 14.16 -11.22 -4.32
N GLY A 66 15.46 -11.41 -4.10
CA GLY A 66 16.48 -10.39 -4.31
C GLY A 66 17.74 -10.66 -3.48
N ALA A 67 18.89 -10.24 -4.00
CA ALA A 67 20.20 -10.49 -3.40
C ALA A 67 20.74 -9.28 -2.62
N GLY A 68 20.37 -8.06 -3.03
CA GLY A 68 20.80 -6.81 -2.39
C GLY A 68 20.15 -6.60 -1.03
N GLU A 69 20.69 -5.67 -0.25
CA GLU A 69 20.12 -5.32 1.06
C GLU A 69 18.89 -4.42 0.91
N PRO A 70 17.74 -4.72 1.56
CA PRO A 70 16.59 -3.85 1.53
C PRO A 70 16.87 -2.54 2.28
N VAL A 71 16.67 -1.40 1.62
CA VAL A 71 16.89 -0.08 2.22
C VAL A 71 15.64 0.77 2.05
N PRO A 72 15.09 1.39 3.12
CA PRO A 72 13.99 2.34 2.99
C PRO A 72 14.34 3.47 2.02
N LEU A 73 13.37 3.92 1.21
CA LEU A 73 13.61 5.02 0.26
C LEU A 73 14.20 6.26 0.94
N SER A 74 13.73 6.57 2.15
CA SER A 74 14.17 7.67 3.02
C SER A 74 15.64 7.63 3.40
N ALA A 75 16.28 6.45 3.36
CA ALA A 75 17.68 6.24 3.70
C ALA A 75 18.61 6.18 2.48
N LEU A 76 18.07 6.12 1.26
CA LEU A 76 18.87 6.09 0.03
C LEU A 76 19.52 7.44 -0.29
N PRO A 77 20.70 7.45 -0.94
CA PRO A 77 21.26 8.65 -1.56
C PRO A 77 20.31 9.26 -2.59
N PRO A 78 20.28 10.60 -2.77
CA PRO A 78 19.27 11.28 -3.60
C PRO A 78 19.14 10.75 -5.03
N GLN A 79 20.27 10.43 -5.69
CA GLN A 79 20.26 9.92 -7.07
C GLN A 79 19.63 8.53 -7.15
N ARG A 80 19.98 7.64 -6.21
CA ARG A 80 19.39 6.29 -6.15
C ARG A 80 17.92 6.34 -5.77
N ARG A 81 17.56 7.19 -4.80
CA ARG A 81 16.16 7.41 -4.41
C ARG A 81 15.32 7.83 -5.61
N ALA A 82 15.75 8.86 -6.35
CA ALA A 82 15.02 9.34 -7.52
C ALA A 82 14.82 8.25 -8.58
N ALA A 83 15.82 7.39 -8.81
CA ALA A 83 15.70 6.29 -9.76
C ALA A 83 14.67 5.25 -9.31
N VAL A 84 14.67 4.88 -8.02
CA VAL A 84 13.70 3.92 -7.46
C VAL A 84 12.29 4.53 -7.41
N GLU A 85 12.15 5.82 -7.08
CA GLU A 85 10.86 6.53 -7.11
C GLU A 85 10.27 6.60 -8.53
N GLN A 86 11.10 6.87 -9.54
CA GLN A 86 10.67 6.82 -10.95
C GLN A 86 10.20 5.41 -11.33
N ARG A 87 10.92 4.37 -10.87
CA ARG A 87 10.51 2.99 -11.10
C ARG A 87 9.20 2.67 -10.39
N LEU A 88 9.04 3.07 -9.13
CA LEU A 88 7.80 2.91 -8.37
C LEU A 88 6.63 3.56 -9.10
N GLN A 89 6.80 4.77 -9.60
CA GLN A 89 5.78 5.46 -10.38
C GLN A 89 5.38 4.67 -11.64
N ALA A 90 6.35 4.10 -12.35
CA ALA A 90 6.09 3.27 -13.53
C ALA A 90 5.34 1.97 -13.18
N GLU A 91 5.76 1.27 -12.11
CA GLU A 91 5.10 0.05 -11.64
C GLU A 91 3.66 0.33 -11.19
N LEU A 92 3.45 1.41 -10.42
CA LEU A 92 2.13 1.85 -9.97
C LEU A 92 1.23 2.26 -11.15
N ALA A 93 1.77 2.93 -12.16
CA ALA A 93 1.04 3.27 -13.38
C ALA A 93 0.60 2.00 -14.14
N ALA A 94 1.43 0.96 -14.17
CA ALA A 94 1.08 -0.32 -14.80
C ALA A 94 -0.06 -1.06 -14.08
N LEU A 95 -0.33 -0.74 -12.81
CA LEU A 95 -1.46 -1.26 -12.05
C LEU A 95 -2.78 -0.54 -12.36
N ALA A 96 -2.77 0.61 -13.04
CA ALA A 96 -3.96 1.42 -13.30
C ALA A 96 -5.17 0.64 -13.85
N PRO A 97 -5.02 -0.30 -14.82
CA PRO A 97 -6.16 -1.08 -15.32
C PRO A 97 -6.84 -1.98 -14.28
N LEU A 98 -6.15 -2.29 -13.18
CA LEU A 98 -6.63 -3.18 -12.12
C LEU A 98 -7.17 -2.40 -10.91
N MET A 99 -7.15 -1.06 -10.92
CA MET A 99 -7.58 -0.22 -9.80
C MET A 99 -9.08 -0.31 -9.46
N ALA A 100 -9.89 -0.92 -10.32
CA ALA A 100 -11.28 -1.21 -9.97
C ALA A 100 -11.39 -2.30 -8.87
N ASP A 101 -10.38 -3.15 -8.72
CA ASP A 101 -10.40 -4.24 -7.74
C ASP A 101 -10.16 -3.69 -6.31
N PRO A 102 -11.10 -3.89 -5.36
CA PRO A 102 -10.94 -3.42 -3.99
C PRO A 102 -9.79 -4.09 -3.24
N LEU A 103 -9.41 -5.33 -3.59
CA LEU A 103 -8.27 -6.01 -2.98
C LEU A 103 -6.98 -5.28 -3.29
N LEU A 104 -6.77 -4.90 -4.56
CA LEU A 104 -5.57 -4.19 -4.96
C LEU A 104 -5.51 -2.79 -4.33
N ARG A 105 -6.64 -2.07 -4.28
CA ARG A 105 -6.71 -0.76 -3.61
C ARG A 105 -6.45 -0.86 -2.10
N GLY A 106 -6.91 -1.95 -1.47
CA GLY A 106 -6.62 -2.24 -0.08
C GLY A 106 -5.15 -2.58 0.15
N ALA A 107 -4.53 -3.35 -0.75
CA ALA A 107 -3.12 -3.71 -0.67
C ALA A 107 -2.20 -2.48 -0.83
N LEU A 108 -2.58 -1.51 -1.66
CA LEU A 108 -1.80 -0.28 -1.80
C LEU A 108 -1.88 0.68 -0.61
N VAL A 109 -2.65 0.37 0.43
CA VAL A 109 -2.51 1.04 1.73
C VAL A 109 -1.34 0.41 2.48
N LEU A 110 -0.31 1.20 2.79
CA LEU A 110 0.87 0.72 3.51
C LEU A 110 0.91 1.28 4.94
N ALA A 111 1.62 0.59 5.84
CA ALA A 111 1.75 1.00 7.24
C ALA A 111 2.40 2.40 7.40
N GLY A 112 3.32 2.78 6.51
CA GLY A 112 3.97 4.10 6.53
C GLY A 112 4.95 4.30 5.37
N PRO A 113 5.67 5.44 5.33
CA PRO A 113 6.60 5.74 4.23
C PRO A 113 7.78 4.75 4.16
N ASP A 114 8.26 4.26 5.31
CA ASP A 114 9.36 3.27 5.37
C ASP A 114 8.92 1.86 4.93
N SER A 115 7.64 1.67 4.58
CA SER A 115 7.14 0.45 3.97
C SER A 115 7.55 0.30 2.50
N VAL A 116 8.06 1.37 1.88
CA VAL A 116 8.61 1.33 0.52
C VAL A 116 10.14 1.18 0.61
N LEU A 117 10.62 0.01 0.19
CA LEU A 117 12.03 -0.34 0.21
C LEU A 117 12.59 -0.36 -1.22
N ALA A 118 13.89 -0.14 -1.35
CA ALA A 118 14.64 -0.55 -2.53
C ALA A 118 15.32 -1.89 -2.26
N LEU A 119 15.14 -2.83 -3.18
CA LEU A 119 15.81 -4.13 -3.22
C LEU A 119 16.33 -4.34 -4.64
N ASP A 120 17.64 -4.50 -4.81
CA ASP A 120 18.29 -4.60 -6.14
C ASP A 120 17.90 -3.45 -7.10
N ASP A 121 17.86 -2.22 -6.58
CA ASP A 121 17.43 -1.01 -7.29
C ASP A 121 15.96 -1.06 -7.83
N ARG A 122 15.14 -1.98 -7.31
CA ARG A 122 13.70 -2.07 -7.58
C ARG A 122 12.88 -1.71 -6.33
N PRO A 123 11.71 -1.08 -6.49
CA PRO A 123 10.80 -0.84 -5.38
C PRO A 123 10.20 -2.16 -4.89
N LEU A 124 10.08 -2.29 -3.57
CA LEU A 124 9.41 -3.38 -2.89
C LEU A 124 8.48 -2.79 -1.83
N LEU A 125 7.20 -3.16 -1.90
CA LEU A 125 6.17 -2.78 -0.93
C LEU A 125 6.11 -3.84 0.17
N THR A 126 6.42 -3.42 1.39
CA THR A 126 6.14 -4.14 2.63
C THR A 126 5.00 -3.44 3.37
N GLY A 127 4.59 -3.93 4.52
CA GLY A 127 3.57 -3.27 5.34
C GLY A 127 2.23 -3.06 4.62
N TRP A 128 1.98 -3.76 3.52
CA TRP A 128 0.81 -3.56 2.68
C TRP A 128 -0.44 -4.14 3.34
N GLY A 129 -1.60 -3.54 3.08
CA GLY A 129 -2.84 -3.93 3.76
C GLY A 129 -2.85 -3.60 5.27
N LEU A 130 -1.95 -2.72 5.72
CA LEU A 130 -1.90 -2.20 7.09
C LEU A 130 -1.99 -0.68 7.07
N ALA A 131 -2.62 -0.11 8.08
CA ALA A 131 -2.72 1.34 8.25
C ALA A 131 -2.44 1.74 9.70
N PRO A 132 -1.90 2.93 9.96
CA PRO A 132 -1.85 3.47 11.31
C PRO A 132 -3.27 3.85 11.78
N PRO A 133 -3.51 3.88 13.11
CA PRO A 133 -4.80 4.18 13.69
C PRO A 133 -5.39 5.47 13.13
N GLY A 134 -6.64 5.40 12.69
CA GLY A 134 -7.38 6.54 12.17
C GLY A 134 -7.05 6.93 10.73
N ALA A 135 -6.05 6.32 10.07
CA ALA A 135 -5.81 6.54 8.64
C ALA A 135 -6.96 5.99 7.76
N LEU A 136 -7.77 5.07 8.28
CA LEU A 136 -8.94 4.51 7.58
C LEU A 136 -10.27 5.11 8.05
N ARG A 137 -10.25 6.13 8.93
CA ARG A 137 -11.47 6.66 9.56
C ARG A 137 -12.45 7.29 8.56
N ASP A 138 -11.91 7.94 7.53
CA ASP A 138 -12.65 8.67 6.52
C ASP A 138 -11.82 8.78 5.22
N PRO A 139 -12.46 9.10 4.08
CA PRO A 139 -11.77 9.22 2.79
C PRO A 139 -10.62 10.24 2.78
N ALA A 140 -10.74 11.36 3.49
CA ALA A 140 -9.74 12.42 3.51
C ALA A 140 -8.49 12.02 4.32
N ALA A 141 -8.69 11.36 5.47
CA ALA A 141 -7.61 10.79 6.27
C ALA A 141 -6.85 9.71 5.49
N ARG A 142 -7.57 8.86 4.77
CA ARG A 142 -6.96 7.84 3.89
C ARG A 142 -6.14 8.48 2.79
N LEU A 143 -6.68 9.52 2.14
CA LEU A 143 -5.95 10.26 1.10
C LEU A 143 -4.70 10.95 1.64
N GLN A 144 -4.79 11.58 2.81
CA GLN A 144 -3.65 12.22 3.47
C GLN A 144 -2.55 11.20 3.78
N HIS A 145 -2.92 10.04 4.31
CA HIS A 145 -2.01 8.93 4.58
C HIS A 145 -1.31 8.45 3.31
N LEU A 146 -2.08 8.17 2.26
CA LEU A 146 -1.54 7.71 0.97
C LEU A 146 -0.63 8.77 0.32
N ARG A 147 -0.95 10.06 0.42
CA ARG A 147 -0.07 11.15 -0.03
C ARG A 147 1.24 11.20 0.74
N GLY A 148 1.22 10.92 2.05
CA GLY A 148 2.43 10.84 2.86
C GLY A 148 3.39 9.71 2.46
N ILE A 149 2.86 8.65 1.86
CA ILE A 149 3.65 7.49 1.40
C ILE A 149 4.14 7.68 -0.03
N TYR A 150 3.21 7.94 -0.95
CA TYR A 150 3.51 7.91 -2.39
C TYR A 150 3.90 9.28 -2.96
N GLY A 151 3.57 10.37 -2.27
CA GLY A 151 3.82 11.72 -2.78
C GLY A 151 3.26 11.91 -4.20
N ALA A 152 4.14 12.28 -5.14
CA ALA A 152 3.80 12.48 -6.54
C ALA A 152 3.47 11.17 -7.30
N ALA A 153 3.90 10.01 -6.79
CA ALA A 153 3.64 8.71 -7.39
C ALA A 153 2.26 8.13 -7.02
N LEU A 154 1.44 8.86 -6.26
CA LEU A 154 0.11 8.39 -5.84
C LEU A 154 -0.76 8.02 -7.07
N PRO A 155 -1.23 6.76 -7.17
CA PRO A 155 -2.11 6.35 -8.25
C PRO A 155 -3.41 7.18 -8.30
N PRO A 156 -3.82 7.70 -9.47
CA PRO A 156 -5.06 8.47 -9.60
C PRO A 156 -6.32 7.73 -9.10
N GLY A 157 -6.36 6.41 -9.31
CA GLY A 157 -7.46 5.56 -8.84
C GLY A 157 -7.60 5.53 -7.31
N LEU A 158 -6.49 5.67 -6.58
CA LEU A 158 -6.51 5.79 -5.11
C LEU A 158 -6.81 7.21 -4.66
N ALA A 159 -6.33 8.21 -5.40
CA ALA A 159 -6.62 9.61 -5.10
C ALA A 159 -8.12 9.93 -5.20
N ALA A 160 -8.82 9.30 -6.16
CA ALA A 160 -10.24 9.50 -6.41
C ALA A 160 -11.15 8.97 -5.29
N GLU A 161 -10.78 7.90 -4.59
CA GLU A 161 -11.57 7.37 -3.45
C GLU A 161 -11.64 8.34 -2.27
N GLY A 162 -10.59 9.14 -2.10
CA GLY A 162 -10.42 10.05 -0.98
C GLY A 162 -11.06 11.42 -1.17
N ALA A 163 -11.50 11.73 -2.39
CA ALA A 163 -12.15 12.99 -2.69
C ALA A 163 -13.53 13.02 -2.01
N PRO A 164 -13.87 14.07 -1.24
CA PRO A 164 -15.25 14.24 -0.81
C PRO A 164 -16.14 14.23 -2.05
N ALA A 165 -17.23 13.47 -2.02
CA ALA A 165 -18.23 13.50 -3.08
C ALA A 165 -18.60 14.96 -3.33
N ALA A 166 -18.38 15.46 -4.55
CA ALA A 166 -18.76 16.81 -4.92
C ALA A 166 -20.26 16.96 -4.61
N GLU A 167 -20.58 17.80 -3.64
CA GLU A 167 -21.96 18.12 -3.29
C GLU A 167 -22.63 18.64 -4.57
N PRO A 168 -23.76 18.05 -5.03
CA PRO A 168 -24.44 18.55 -6.22
C PRO A 168 -24.77 20.03 -6.00
N PRO A 169 -24.67 20.89 -7.04
CA PRO A 169 -24.96 22.30 -6.88
C PRO A 169 -26.36 22.46 -6.29
N ARG A 170 -26.42 23.03 -5.09
CA ARG A 170 -27.66 23.30 -4.38
C ARG A 170 -28.52 24.18 -5.29
N ALA A 171 -29.64 23.65 -5.78
CA ALA A 171 -30.56 24.41 -6.61
C ALA A 171 -30.97 25.67 -5.83
N ALA A 172 -30.77 26.84 -6.44
CA ALA A 172 -31.16 28.11 -5.84
C ALA A 172 -32.66 28.07 -5.51
N PRO A 173 -33.09 28.53 -4.32
CA PRO A 173 -34.51 28.58 -3.99
C PRO A 173 -35.24 29.49 -4.99
N PRO A 174 -36.43 29.11 -5.45
CA PRO A 174 -37.19 29.94 -6.39
C PRO A 174 -37.52 31.29 -5.76
N PRO A 175 -37.51 32.38 -6.54
CA PRO A 175 -37.86 33.71 -6.02
C PRO A 175 -39.30 33.72 -5.51
N LEU A 176 -39.48 34.26 -4.30
CA LEU A 176 -40.79 34.50 -3.71
C LEU A 176 -41.55 35.50 -4.59
N ARG A 177 -42.78 35.13 -4.98
CA ARG A 177 -43.73 36.01 -5.66
C ARG A 177 -44.44 36.92 -4.68
#